data_AF-T1CNY3-F1
#
_entry.id   AF-T1CNY3-F1
#
_cell.length_a   1.000
_cell.length_b   1.000
_cell.length_c   1.000
_cell.angle_alpha   90.00
_cell.angle_beta   90.00
_cell.angle_gamma   90.00
#
_symmetry.space_group_name_H-M   'P 1'
#
loop_
_entity.id
_entity.type
_entity.pdbx_description
1 polymer ?
#
loop_
_entity_poly.entity_id
_entity_poly.type
_entity_poly.pdbx_seq_one_letter_code
_entity_poly.pdbx_strand_id
1 'polypeptide(L)'
;GRVTVWDIIIDFSPGLSAQRMHDPLQNDLPAVLALSPVDGRYRAATEPLRELLSEAGLIRERIRVEAAWFEYLASAVPQLPGARITAAVRERARRLREAPADSCAPAVKAIEARINHDVKAVEYYVRGELAAAGADPANLELVHFGCTSEDINNVSYARLLLEARQRLRGTLAGL
;
A
#
# COMPACT_ATOMS: atom_id res chain seq x y z
N GLY A 1 25.37 8.86 -6.52
CA GLY A 1 24.27 8.89 -7.50
C GLY A 1 23.02 9.43 -6.83
N ARG A 2 22.03 9.91 -7.58
CA ARG A 2 20.75 10.35 -7.00
C ARG A 2 19.97 9.10 -6.59
N VAL A 3 19.44 9.11 -5.37
CA VAL A 3 18.58 8.07 -4.80
C VAL A 3 17.16 8.62 -4.81
N THR A 4 16.20 7.88 -5.39
CA THR A 4 14.79 8.31 -5.50
C THR A 4 13.83 7.16 -5.23
N VAL A 5 12.57 7.46 -4.92
CA VAL A 5 11.52 6.43 -4.69
C VAL A 5 11.35 5.48 -5.90
N TRP A 6 11.67 5.96 -7.10
CA TRP A 6 11.55 5.20 -8.34
C TRP A 6 12.52 4.00 -8.40
N ASP A 7 13.58 4.02 -7.58
CA ASP A 7 14.54 2.92 -7.48
C ASP A 7 13.89 1.64 -6.91
N ILE A 8 12.78 1.77 -6.17
CA ILE A 8 12.01 0.64 -5.61
C ILE A 8 11.27 -0.15 -6.70
N ILE A 9 11.00 0.45 -7.86
CA ILE A 9 10.17 -0.18 -8.91
C ILE A 9 10.82 -1.45 -9.47
N ILE A 10 12.15 -1.55 -9.42
CA ILE A 10 12.90 -2.65 -10.05
C ILE A 10 12.94 -3.92 -9.18
N ASP A 11 12.84 -3.79 -7.85
CA ASP A 11 13.05 -4.91 -6.90
C ASP A 11 11.78 -5.66 -6.48
N PHE A 12 10.62 -5.32 -7.04
CA PHE A 12 9.37 -6.00 -6.72
C PHE A 12 9.06 -7.17 -7.66
N SER A 13 8.98 -8.38 -7.10
CA SER A 13 8.52 -9.56 -7.82
C SER A 13 7.01 -9.47 -8.11
N PRO A 14 6.54 -9.80 -9.33
CA PRO A 14 5.13 -9.84 -9.66
C PRO A 14 4.50 -11.07 -9.00
N GLY A 15 3.68 -10.85 -7.98
CA GLY A 15 3.09 -11.94 -7.22
C GLY A 15 2.29 -11.44 -6.02
N LEU A 16 1.26 -10.61 -6.28
CA LEU A 16 0.24 -10.36 -5.27
C LEU A 16 -0.60 -11.65 -5.13
N SER A 17 -0.28 -12.47 -4.12
CA SER A 17 -1.09 -13.63 -3.78
C SER A 17 -2.50 -13.19 -3.43
N ALA A 18 -3.48 -13.56 -4.26
CA ALA A 18 -4.90 -13.41 -3.97
C ALA A 18 -5.28 -14.36 -2.83
N GLN A 19 -5.11 -13.93 -1.58
CA GLN A 19 -5.78 -14.57 -0.46
C GLN A 19 -7.20 -14.01 -0.39
N ARG A 20 -8.21 -14.89 -0.43
CA ARG A 20 -9.62 -14.50 -0.22
C ARG A 20 -9.75 -13.89 1.17
N MET A 21 -9.95 -12.58 1.21
CA MET A 21 -10.11 -11.83 2.45
C MET A 21 -11.57 -11.43 2.66
N HIS A 22 -12.00 -11.44 3.91
CA HIS A 22 -13.30 -10.92 4.31
C HIS A 22 -13.17 -9.40 4.42
N ASP A 23 -13.95 -8.64 3.65
CA ASP A 23 -13.89 -7.17 3.68
C ASP A 23 -14.62 -6.64 4.94
N PRO A 24 -13.93 -6.04 5.91
CA PRO A 24 -14.57 -5.49 7.11
C PRO A 24 -15.28 -4.15 6.83
N LEU A 25 -15.17 -3.58 5.63
CA LEU A 25 -15.85 -2.34 5.21
C LEU A 25 -17.14 -2.59 4.41
N GLN A 26 -17.61 -3.84 4.39
CA GLN A 26 -18.72 -4.23 3.55
C GLN A 26 -20.06 -3.71 4.09
N ASN A 27 -20.38 -2.47 3.73
CA ASN A 27 -21.73 -1.95 3.77
C ASN A 27 -22.42 -2.49 2.51
N ASP A 28 -23.13 -3.61 2.63
CA ASP A 28 -23.81 -4.25 1.49
C ASP A 28 -25.01 -3.40 1.03
N LEU A 29 -24.71 -2.35 0.28
CA LEU A 29 -25.71 -1.59 -0.45
C LEU A 29 -26.31 -2.48 -1.55
N PRO A 30 -27.65 -2.60 -1.63
CA PRO A 30 -28.30 -3.32 -2.72
C PRO A 30 -27.80 -2.84 -4.07
N ALA A 31 -27.49 -3.77 -4.99
CA ALA A 31 -26.91 -3.44 -6.30
C ALA A 31 -27.75 -2.44 -7.11
N VAL A 32 -29.08 -2.41 -6.91
CA VAL A 32 -30.01 -1.48 -7.57
C VAL A 32 -29.87 -0.03 -7.07
N LEU A 33 -29.27 0.17 -5.89
CA LEU A 33 -29.01 1.49 -5.31
C LEU A 33 -27.59 2.01 -5.59
N ALA A 34 -26.74 1.22 -6.25
CA ALA A 34 -25.39 1.65 -6.60
C ALA A 34 -25.42 2.79 -7.62
N LEU A 35 -24.66 3.86 -7.37
CA LEU A 35 -24.55 4.99 -8.30
C LEU A 35 -23.87 4.57 -9.61
N SER A 36 -22.82 3.75 -9.52
CA SER A 36 -22.08 3.24 -10.67
C SER A 36 -22.46 1.79 -10.97
N PRO A 37 -22.70 1.43 -12.25
CA PRO A 37 -23.02 0.05 -12.61
C PRO A 37 -21.85 -0.91 -12.38
N VAL A 38 -20.61 -0.42 -12.29
CA VAL A 38 -19.42 -1.26 -12.01
C VAL A 38 -19.46 -1.88 -10.61
N ASP A 39 -20.15 -1.23 -9.67
CA ASP A 39 -20.40 -1.72 -8.32
C ASP A 39 -21.82 -2.27 -8.13
N GLY A 40 -22.67 -2.16 -9.14
CA GLY A 40 -24.04 -2.69 -9.14
C GLY A 40 -24.19 -3.82 -10.14
N ARG A 41 -24.83 -3.50 -11.28
CA ARG A 41 -25.17 -4.44 -12.36
C ARG A 41 -23.99 -5.31 -12.83
N TYR A 42 -22.79 -4.77 -12.86
CA TYR A 42 -21.58 -5.43 -13.39
C TYR A 42 -20.61 -5.87 -12.29
N ARG A 43 -21.01 -5.84 -11.01
CA ARG A 43 -20.15 -6.21 -9.87
C ARG A 43 -19.46 -7.56 -10.06
N ALA A 44 -20.20 -8.58 -10.49
CA ALA A 44 -19.65 -9.92 -10.69
C ALA A 44 -18.53 -9.94 -11.75
N ALA A 45 -18.61 -9.09 -12.78
CA ALA A 45 -17.59 -9.00 -13.82
C ALA A 45 -16.36 -8.19 -13.38
N THR A 46 -16.52 -7.27 -12.44
CA THR A 46 -15.45 -6.40 -11.93
C THR A 46 -14.80 -6.91 -10.64
N GLU A 47 -15.37 -7.95 -10.02
CA GLU A 47 -14.91 -8.51 -8.73
C GLU A 47 -13.40 -8.81 -8.69
N PRO A 48 -12.77 -9.40 -9.72
CA PRO A 48 -11.32 -9.65 -9.71
C PRO A 48 -10.45 -8.38 -9.64
N LEU A 49 -11.00 -7.20 -9.90
CA LEU A 49 -10.30 -5.91 -9.84
C LEU A 49 -10.57 -5.15 -8.53
N ARG A 50 -11.57 -5.55 -7.74
CA ARG A 50 -12.01 -4.82 -6.53
C ARG A 50 -10.90 -4.68 -5.50
N GLU A 51 -10.09 -5.72 -5.31
CA GLU A 51 -8.94 -5.68 -4.40
C GLU A 51 -7.84 -4.71 -4.82
N LEU A 52 -7.75 -4.41 -6.12
CA LEU A 52 -6.70 -3.54 -6.69
C LEU A 52 -7.17 -2.10 -6.84
N LEU A 53 -8.34 -1.91 -7.46
CA LEU A 53 -8.81 -0.62 -7.93
C LEU A 53 -9.85 0.03 -6.99
N SER A 54 -9.97 -0.49 -5.76
CA SER A 54 -10.71 0.17 -4.69
C SER A 54 -9.82 1.13 -3.91
N GLU A 55 -10.42 2.01 -3.10
CA GLU A 55 -9.70 2.84 -2.14
C GLU A 55 -8.88 2.00 -1.16
N ALA A 56 -9.41 0.86 -0.70
CA ALA A 56 -8.68 -0.07 0.15
C ALA A 56 -7.46 -0.68 -0.57
N GLY A 57 -7.58 -0.96 -1.88
CA GLY A 57 -6.46 -1.36 -2.73
C GLY A 57 -5.38 -0.28 -2.82
N LEU A 58 -5.79 0.97 -3.03
CA LEU A 58 -4.87 2.12 -3.07
C LEU A 58 -4.16 2.35 -1.72
N ILE A 59 -4.88 2.29 -0.61
CA ILE A 59 -4.27 2.42 0.73
C ILE A 59 -3.24 1.30 0.95
N ARG A 60 -3.59 0.06 0.65
CA ARG A 60 -2.66 -1.08 0.76
C ARG A 60 -1.41 -0.85 -0.09
N GLU A 61 -1.56 -0.40 -1.32
CA GLU A 61 -0.40 -0.19 -2.19
C GLU A 61 0.49 0.95 -1.70
N ARG A 62 -0.09 2.05 -1.22
CA ARG A 62 0.67 3.16 -0.62
C ARG A 62 1.46 2.71 0.60
N ILE A 63 0.89 1.86 1.45
CA ILE A 63 1.61 1.24 2.60
C ILE A 63 2.80 0.41 2.10
N ARG A 64 2.62 -0.38 1.03
CA ARG A 64 3.70 -1.20 0.47
C ARG A 64 4.86 -0.32 -0.02
N VAL A 65 4.54 0.77 -0.72
CA VAL A 65 5.53 1.72 -1.27
C VAL A 65 6.29 2.42 -0.14
N GLU A 66 5.59 2.94 0.87
CA GLU A 66 6.22 3.57 2.05
C GLU A 66 7.15 2.61 2.79
N ALA A 67 6.70 1.38 3.04
CA ALA A 67 7.50 0.37 3.72
C ALA A 67 8.74 -0.04 2.89
N ALA A 68 8.58 -0.19 1.58
CA ALA A 68 9.69 -0.48 0.68
C ALA A 68 10.70 0.67 0.65
N TRP A 69 10.23 1.92 0.67
CA TRP A 69 11.11 3.10 0.69
C TRP A 69 11.92 3.17 1.97
N PHE A 70 11.27 2.95 3.11
CA PHE A 70 11.93 2.85 4.40
C PHE A 70 13.02 1.76 4.42
N GLU A 71 12.72 0.55 3.93
CA GLU A 71 13.70 -0.54 3.84
C GLU A 71 14.87 -0.21 2.91
N TYR A 72 14.57 0.43 1.78
CA TYR A 72 15.59 0.85 0.83
C TYR A 72 16.52 1.89 1.45
N LEU A 73 16.00 2.93 2.10
CA LEU A 73 16.83 3.93 2.78
C LEU A 73 17.69 3.32 3.89
N ALA A 74 17.11 2.43 4.71
CA ALA A 74 17.81 1.77 5.80
C ALA A 74 18.95 0.83 5.32
N SER A 75 18.91 0.37 4.08
CA SER A 75 19.92 -0.54 3.51
C SER A 75 20.89 0.15 2.55
N ALA A 76 20.39 0.94 1.60
CA ALA A 76 21.16 1.58 0.55
C ALA A 76 21.85 2.88 0.99
N VAL A 77 21.38 3.52 2.08
CA VAL A 77 21.91 4.80 2.56
C VAL A 77 22.26 4.71 4.07
N PRO A 78 23.20 3.83 4.47
CA PRO A 78 23.51 3.55 5.88
C PRO A 78 24.05 4.75 6.66
N GLN A 79 24.44 5.83 5.99
CA GLN A 79 24.88 7.09 6.59
C GLN A 79 23.72 7.97 7.10
N LEU A 80 22.48 7.69 6.73
CA LEU A 80 21.34 8.45 7.25
C LEU A 80 21.16 8.17 8.76
N PRO A 81 20.91 9.22 9.56
CA PRO A 81 20.41 9.03 10.91
C PRO A 81 19.17 8.12 10.88
N GLY A 82 19.16 7.07 11.71
CA GLY A 82 18.06 6.10 11.73
C GLY A 82 18.16 4.94 10.73
N ALA A 83 19.18 4.86 9.87
CA ALA A 83 19.31 3.74 8.93
C ALA A 83 19.62 2.39 9.64
N ARG A 84 20.21 2.45 10.83
CA ARG A 84 20.42 1.27 11.67
C ARG A 84 19.11 0.87 12.34
N ILE A 85 18.49 -0.18 11.82
CA ILE A 85 17.23 -0.75 12.32
C ILE A 85 17.47 -2.13 12.94
N THR A 86 16.68 -2.49 13.94
CA THR A 86 16.70 -3.82 14.55
C THR A 86 16.11 -4.87 13.61
N ALA A 87 16.35 -6.15 13.89
CA ALA A 87 15.75 -7.25 13.13
C ALA A 87 14.21 -7.23 13.20
N ALA A 88 13.63 -6.84 14.34
CA ALA A 88 12.18 -6.74 14.52
C ALA A 88 11.56 -5.63 13.64
N VAL A 89 12.19 -4.46 13.60
CA VAL A 89 11.75 -3.34 12.74
C VAL A 89 11.86 -3.70 11.27
N ARG A 90 12.97 -4.35 10.87
CA ARG A 90 13.15 -4.84 9.50
C ARG A 90 12.08 -5.84 9.09
N GLU A 91 11.81 -6.83 9.94
CA GLU A 91 10.76 -7.82 9.69
C GLU A 91 9.37 -7.16 9.60
N ARG A 92 9.10 -6.15 10.44
CA ARG A 92 7.83 -5.42 10.38
C ARG A 92 7.67 -4.65 9.08
N ALA A 93 8.71 -3.91 8.65
CA ALA A 93 8.71 -3.20 7.37
C ALA A 93 8.50 -4.16 6.19
N ARG A 94 9.23 -5.28 6.18
CA ARG A 94 9.08 -6.35 5.18
C ARG A 94 7.64 -6.88 5.10
N ARG A 95 6.98 -7.12 6.24
CA ARG A 95 5.57 -7.55 6.26
C ARG A 95 4.63 -6.48 5.71
N LEU A 96 4.83 -5.21 6.06
CA LEU A 96 4.04 -4.11 5.50
C LEU A 96 4.22 -4.01 3.97
N ARG A 97 5.44 -4.27 3.47
CA ARG A 97 5.74 -4.30 2.03
C ARG A 97 5.07 -5.47 1.29
N GLU A 98 5.09 -6.66 1.89
CA GLU A 98 4.67 -7.90 1.22
C GLU A 98 3.18 -8.21 1.40
N ALA A 99 2.63 -7.95 2.57
CA ALA A 99 1.24 -8.24 2.92
C ALA A 99 0.75 -7.30 4.03
N PRO A 100 0.39 -6.04 3.71
CA PRO A 100 -0.32 -5.19 4.66
C PRO A 100 -1.56 -5.90 5.21
N ALA A 101 -1.79 -5.81 6.52
CA ALA A 101 -2.91 -6.48 7.17
C ALA A 101 -4.27 -5.99 6.63
N ASP A 102 -5.28 -6.86 6.65
CA ASP A 102 -6.63 -6.56 6.16
C ASP A 102 -7.26 -5.35 6.84
N SER A 103 -6.93 -5.18 8.13
CA SER A 103 -7.38 -4.08 8.97
C SER A 103 -6.69 -2.73 8.68
N CYS A 104 -5.70 -2.68 7.79
CA CYS A 104 -4.96 -1.44 7.53
C CYS A 104 -5.83 -0.34 6.92
N ALA A 105 -6.72 -0.67 5.98
CA ALA A 105 -7.58 0.32 5.33
C ALA A 105 -8.53 1.01 6.33
N PRO A 106 -9.30 0.29 7.16
CA PRO A 106 -10.07 0.91 8.25
C PRO A 106 -9.21 1.76 9.20
N ALA A 107 -8.01 1.28 9.56
CA ALA A 107 -7.12 2.01 10.46
C ALA A 107 -6.62 3.33 9.85
N VAL A 108 -6.24 3.32 8.57
CA VAL A 108 -5.83 4.52 7.83
C VAL A 108 -6.99 5.51 7.70
N LYS A 109 -8.20 5.04 7.36
CA LYS A 109 -9.38 5.93 7.30
C LYS A 109 -9.70 6.58 8.65
N ALA A 110 -9.49 5.87 9.76
CA ALA A 110 -9.66 6.44 11.10
C ALA A 110 -8.62 7.54 11.43
N ILE A 111 -7.40 7.42 10.91
CA ILE A 111 -6.38 8.47 11.02
C ILE A 111 -6.74 9.64 10.11
N GLU A 112 -7.10 9.36 8.85
CA GLU A 112 -7.48 10.37 7.85
C GLU A 112 -8.64 11.23 8.32
N ALA A 113 -9.66 10.65 8.97
CA ALA A 113 -10.78 11.41 9.52
C ALA A 113 -10.37 12.51 10.52
N ARG A 114 -9.19 12.39 11.15
CA ARG A 114 -8.66 13.37 12.10
C ARG A 114 -7.82 14.45 11.44
N ILE A 115 -7.19 14.16 10.30
CA ILE A 115 -6.18 15.03 9.67
C ILE A 115 -6.52 15.48 8.25
N ASN A 116 -7.60 14.94 7.67
CA ASN A 116 -8.13 15.23 6.34
C ASN A 116 -7.09 15.17 5.21
N HIS A 117 -6.19 14.19 5.26
CA HIS A 117 -5.16 13.96 4.24
C HIS A 117 -4.79 12.47 4.15
N ASP A 118 -5.00 11.88 2.97
CA ASP A 118 -4.91 10.44 2.71
C ASP A 118 -3.47 9.88 2.80
N VAL A 119 -2.51 10.45 2.07
CA VAL A 119 -1.11 10.00 2.09
C VAL A 119 -0.49 10.22 3.47
N LYS A 120 -0.78 11.34 4.12
CA LYS A 120 -0.30 11.59 5.49
C LYS A 120 -0.88 10.56 6.48
N ALA A 121 -2.12 10.10 6.29
CA ALA A 121 -2.70 9.07 7.13
C ALA A 121 -1.98 7.72 6.95
N VAL A 122 -1.56 7.40 5.73
CA VAL A 122 -0.71 6.23 5.45
C VAL A 122 0.65 6.36 6.14
N GLU A 123 1.31 7.52 6.04
CA GLU A 123 2.58 7.77 6.73
C GLU A 123 2.45 7.52 8.25
N TYR A 124 1.42 8.08 8.89
CA TYR A 124 1.17 7.87 10.31
C TYR A 124 0.91 6.41 10.65
N TYR A 125 0.16 5.68 9.82
CA TYR A 125 -0.07 4.26 10.00
C TYR A 125 1.25 3.46 9.96
N VAL A 126 2.08 3.67 8.94
CA VAL A 126 3.38 2.99 8.81
C VAL A 126 4.30 3.32 9.98
N ARG A 127 4.38 4.59 10.38
CA ARG A 127 5.15 5.01 11.57
C ARG A 127 4.68 4.29 12.83
N GLY A 128 3.36 4.18 13.04
CA GLY A 128 2.78 3.47 14.18
C GLY A 128 3.14 1.98 14.20
N GLU A 129 3.06 1.33 13.04
CA GLU A 129 3.37 -0.09 12.89
C GLU A 129 4.86 -0.38 13.15
N LEU A 130 5.77 0.50 12.72
CA LEU A 130 7.21 0.38 12.97
C LEU A 130 7.56 0.72 14.42
N ALA A 131 6.94 1.74 15.01
CA ALA A 131 7.13 2.10 16.42
C ALA A 131 6.73 0.93 17.34
N ALA A 132 5.62 0.25 17.04
CA ALA A 132 5.18 -0.95 17.76
C ALA A 132 6.18 -2.12 17.66
N ALA A 133 7.00 -2.16 16.61
CA ALA A 133 8.08 -3.13 16.44
C ALA A 133 9.42 -2.68 17.08
N GLY A 134 9.42 -1.55 17.79
CA GLY A 134 10.59 -1.03 18.51
C GLY A 134 11.47 -0.11 17.68
N ALA A 135 10.94 0.52 16.62
CA ALA A 135 11.66 1.58 15.90
C ALA A 135 11.83 2.81 16.81
N ASP A 136 13.05 3.33 16.88
CA ASP A 136 13.35 4.55 17.63
C ASP A 136 12.93 5.80 16.84
N PRO A 137 12.92 7.00 17.45
CA PRO A 137 12.53 8.23 16.76
C PRO A 137 13.36 8.50 15.49
N ALA A 138 14.65 8.19 15.48
CA ALA A 138 15.49 8.42 14.30
C ALA A 138 15.12 7.48 13.15
N ASN A 139 14.78 6.22 13.43
CA ASN A 139 14.23 5.31 12.43
C ASN A 139 12.93 5.88 11.85
N LEU A 140 12.02 6.36 12.70
CA LEU A 140 10.70 6.82 12.26
C LEU A 140 10.77 8.04 11.33
N GLU A 141 11.79 8.89 11.44
CA GLU A 141 12.04 10.00 10.51
C GLU A 141 12.43 9.56 9.10
N LEU A 142 12.75 8.27 8.89
CA LEU A 142 12.99 7.72 7.55
C LEU A 142 11.69 7.37 6.81
N VAL A 143 10.54 7.29 7.49
CA VAL A 143 9.24 7.08 6.81
C VAL A 143 8.90 8.35 6.03
N HIS A 144 8.55 8.21 4.75
CA HIS A 144 8.31 9.31 3.82
C HIS A 144 9.51 10.27 3.62
N PHE A 145 10.73 9.89 4.02
CA PHE A 145 11.88 10.78 3.97
C PHE A 145 12.24 11.16 2.52
N GLY A 146 12.27 12.46 2.25
CA GLY A 146 12.61 13.00 0.92
C GLY A 146 11.53 12.76 -0.14
N CYS A 147 10.36 12.27 0.24
CA CYS A 147 9.22 12.10 -0.65
C CYS A 147 8.25 13.27 -0.57
N THR A 148 7.52 13.46 -1.65
CA THR A 148 6.24 14.17 -1.68
C THR A 148 5.10 13.15 -1.74
N SER A 149 3.86 13.59 -1.50
CA SER A 149 2.68 12.72 -1.68
C SER A 149 2.60 12.10 -3.08
N GLU A 150 3.08 12.81 -4.10
CA GLU A 150 3.04 12.36 -5.50
C GLU A 150 4.05 11.26 -5.82
N ASP A 151 5.17 11.21 -5.10
CA ASP A 151 6.12 10.11 -5.22
C ASP A 151 5.46 8.79 -4.82
N ILE A 152 4.67 8.80 -3.74
CA ILE A 152 3.93 7.62 -3.27
C ILE A 152 2.75 7.32 -4.18
N ASN A 153 1.98 8.34 -4.59
CA ASN A 153 0.79 8.16 -5.43
C ASN A 153 1.12 7.56 -6.79
N ASN A 154 2.07 8.15 -7.51
CA ASN A 154 2.35 7.74 -8.88
C ASN A 154 2.91 6.31 -8.95
N VAL A 155 3.79 5.94 -8.00
CA VAL A 155 4.29 4.56 -7.88
C VAL A 155 3.15 3.59 -7.54
N SER A 156 2.28 3.94 -6.60
CA SER A 156 1.15 3.10 -6.20
C SER A 156 0.19 2.85 -7.37
N TYR A 157 -0.23 3.90 -8.07
CA TYR A 157 -1.10 3.77 -9.23
C TYR A 157 -0.45 2.98 -10.37
N ALA A 158 0.83 3.21 -10.67
CA ALA A 158 1.54 2.45 -11.70
C ALA A 158 1.52 0.94 -11.42
N ARG A 159 1.75 0.55 -10.15
CA ARG A 159 1.75 -0.86 -9.72
C ARG A 159 0.36 -1.48 -9.80
N LEU A 160 -0.67 -0.77 -9.30
CA LEU A 160 -2.06 -1.21 -9.37
C LEU A 160 -2.52 -1.42 -10.81
N LEU A 161 -2.22 -0.47 -11.71
CA LEU A 161 -2.58 -0.58 -13.12
C LEU A 161 -1.84 -1.70 -13.84
N LEU A 162 -0.58 -1.93 -13.49
CA LEU A 162 0.22 -3.02 -14.07
C LEU A 162 -0.35 -4.39 -13.67
N GLU A 163 -0.70 -4.58 -12.39
CA GLU A 163 -1.34 -5.79 -11.88
C GLU A 163 -2.75 -5.97 -12.47
N ALA A 164 -3.57 -4.91 -12.48
CA ALA A 164 -4.92 -4.98 -13.06
C ALA A 164 -4.87 -5.37 -14.54
N ARG A 165 -3.92 -4.83 -15.30
CA ARG A 165 -3.68 -5.22 -16.69
C ARG A 165 -3.28 -6.70 -16.79
N GLN A 166 -2.45 -7.21 -15.90
CA GLN A 166 -2.08 -8.64 -15.90
C GLN A 166 -3.30 -9.53 -15.63
N ARG A 167 -4.13 -9.19 -14.61
CA ARG A 167 -5.39 -9.91 -14.32
C ARG A 167 -6.32 -9.93 -15.55
N LEU A 168 -6.50 -8.78 -16.19
CA LEU A 168 -7.33 -8.67 -17.40
C LEU A 168 -6.79 -9.47 -18.59
N ARG A 169 -5.47 -9.50 -18.79
CA ARG A 169 -4.85 -10.30 -19.86
C ARG A 169 -5.10 -11.80 -19.64
N GLY A 170 -5.09 -12.27 -18.40
CA GLY A 170 -5.44 -13.65 -18.07
C GLY A 170 -6.86 -14.01 -18.52
N THR A 171 -7.82 -13.12 -18.24
CA THR A 171 -9.21 -13.29 -18.70
C THR A 171 -9.32 -13.29 -20.22
N LEU A 172 -8.66 -12.36 -20.90
CA LEU A 172 -8.72 -12.24 -22.37
C LEU A 172 -8.06 -13.41 -23.09
N ALA A 173 -6.99 -13.98 -22.53
CA ALA A 173 -6.32 -15.15 -23.11
C ALA A 173 -7.11 -16.45 -22.95
N GLY A 174 -8.11 -16.47 -22.07
CA GLY A 174 -9.02 -17.60 -21.87
C GLY A 174 -10.33 -17.52 -22.67
N LEU A 175 -10.54 -16.46 -23.45
CA LEU A 175 -11.63 -16.31 -24.43
C LEU A 175 -11.20 -16.84 -25.80
#